data_AF-A0A955C059-F1
#
_entry.id   AF-A0A955C059-F1
#
_cell.length_a   1.000
_cell.length_b   1.000
_cell.length_c   1.000
_cell.angle_alpha   90.00
_cell.angle_beta   90.00
_cell.angle_gamma   90.00
#
_symmetry.space_group_name_H-M   'P 1'
#
loop_
_entity.id
_entity.type
_entity.pdbx_description
1 polymer ?
#
loop_
_entity_poly.entity_id
_entity_poly.type
_entity_poly.pdbx_seq_one_letter_code
_entity_poly.pdbx_strand_id
1 'polypeptide(L)'
;MHAALAELAHRHGYVRPDVDESLALELKEARHPIVEQLGSGSFVPNDVRLDSEGEATPRLMVITGPNMAGKSTVMRQVALAAILAQAGSFVPATEARLGVVDRVFTRVGARDDLAEGQSTFMVEMREAASILRGATRRSLVVLDEVGRGTST
;
A
#
# COMPACT_ATOMS: atom_id res chain seq x y z
N MET A 1 -15.22 -4.36 19.73
CA MET A 1 -14.37 -4.23 18.52
C MET A 1 -15.12 -4.66 17.26
N HIS A 2 -15.66 -5.89 17.18
CA HIS A 2 -16.35 -6.38 15.98
C HIS A 2 -17.57 -5.55 15.53
N ALA A 3 -18.41 -5.06 16.45
CA ALA A 3 -19.57 -4.22 16.09
C ALA A 3 -19.17 -2.90 15.42
N ALA A 4 -18.07 -2.27 15.85
CA ALA A 4 -17.58 -1.03 15.25
C ALA A 4 -17.05 -1.23 13.83
N LEU A 5 -16.34 -2.35 13.59
CA LEU A 5 -15.85 -2.71 12.25
C LEU A 5 -17.00 -3.06 11.30
N ALA A 6 -18.03 -3.76 11.79
CA ALA A 6 -19.22 -4.08 11.01
C ALA A 6 -20.01 -2.81 10.63
N GLU A 7 -20.18 -1.87 11.57
CA GLU A 7 -20.81 -0.58 11.31
C GLU A 7 -20.04 0.24 10.27
N LEU A 8 -18.71 0.32 10.41
CA LEU A 8 -17.84 0.99 9.43
C LEU A 8 -18.00 0.36 8.04
N ALA A 9 -18.00 -0.98 7.98
CA ALA A 9 -18.13 -1.71 6.73
C ALA A 9 -19.48 -1.47 6.07
N HIS A 10 -20.56 -1.49 6.83
CA HIS A 10 -21.90 -1.21 6.33
C HIS A 10 -22.02 0.22 5.81
N ARG A 11 -21.55 1.19 6.59
CA ARG A 11 -21.65 2.62 6.26
C ARG A 11 -20.87 3.02 5.01
N HIS A 12 -19.71 2.42 4.79
CA HIS A 12 -18.79 2.80 3.70
C HIS A 12 -18.70 1.76 2.58
N GLY A 13 -19.54 0.71 2.63
CA GLY A 13 -19.58 -0.35 1.65
C GLY A 13 -18.25 -1.10 1.55
N TYR A 14 -17.65 -1.48 2.67
CA TYR A 14 -16.44 -2.30 2.67
C TYR A 14 -16.82 -3.77 2.51
N VAL A 15 -15.95 -4.54 1.88
CA VAL A 15 -16.19 -5.95 1.57
C VAL A 15 -15.34 -6.85 2.44
N ARG A 16 -15.86 -8.05 2.73
CA ARG A 16 -15.11 -9.07 3.43
C ARG A 16 -14.00 -9.57 2.49
N PRO A 17 -12.72 -9.44 2.84
CA PRO A 17 -11.64 -9.96 2.00
C PRO A 17 -11.61 -11.50 2.07
N ASP A 18 -11.17 -12.11 0.97
CA ASP A 18 -10.72 -13.50 0.95
C ASP A 18 -9.23 -13.54 1.31
N VAL A 19 -8.91 -14.11 2.47
CA VAL A 19 -7.53 -14.19 2.98
C VAL A 19 -7.08 -15.64 2.96
N ASP A 20 -6.02 -15.93 2.21
CA ASP A 20 -5.52 -17.28 1.98
C ASP A 20 -3.99 -17.38 2.12
N GLU A 21 -3.42 -18.55 1.87
CA GLU A 21 -1.98 -18.82 1.96
C GLU A 21 -1.22 -18.54 0.65
N SER A 22 -1.90 -17.99 -0.37
CA SER A 22 -1.28 -17.66 -1.67
C SER A 22 -0.28 -16.51 -1.55
N LEU A 23 0.29 -16.13 -2.69
CA LEU A 23 1.16 -14.96 -2.85
C LEU A 23 0.50 -13.84 -3.67
N ALA A 24 -0.81 -13.97 -3.90
CA ALA A 24 -1.59 -13.04 -4.70
C ALA A 24 -2.15 -11.89 -3.84
N LEU A 25 -2.17 -10.70 -4.42
CA LEU A 25 -2.89 -9.54 -3.92
C LEU A 25 -3.75 -9.03 -5.06
N GLU A 26 -5.06 -9.12 -4.91
CA GLU A 26 -6.04 -8.66 -5.88
C GLU A 26 -7.07 -7.77 -5.19
N LEU A 27 -7.14 -6.53 -5.63
CA LEU A 27 -8.06 -5.52 -5.14
C LEU A 27 -8.81 -4.95 -6.34
N LYS A 28 -10.14 -5.00 -6.31
CA LYS A 28 -11.01 -4.44 -7.35
C LYS A 28 -11.74 -3.21 -6.84
N GLU A 29 -11.70 -2.15 -7.64
CA GLU A 29 -12.23 -0.84 -7.32
C GLU A 29 -11.88 -0.38 -5.89
N ALA A 30 -10.61 -0.59 -5.50
CA ALA A 30 -10.18 -0.25 -4.15
C ALA A 30 -10.10 1.27 -3.95
N ARG A 31 -10.39 1.69 -2.72
CA ARG A 31 -10.48 3.08 -2.30
C ARG A 31 -9.56 3.31 -1.10
N HIS A 32 -9.00 4.52 -1.00
CA HIS A 32 -8.19 4.86 0.16
C HIS A 32 -9.11 5.24 1.33
N PRO A 33 -9.08 4.52 2.47
CA PRO A 33 -10.12 4.60 3.51
C PRO A 33 -10.25 5.99 4.17
N ILE A 34 -9.16 6.76 4.21
CA ILE A 34 -9.16 8.14 4.71
C ILE A 34 -9.51 9.16 3.62
N VAL A 35 -8.84 9.10 2.45
CA VAL A 35 -9.03 10.09 1.39
C VAL A 35 -10.45 10.07 0.82
N GLU A 36 -11.10 8.90 0.75
CA GLU A 36 -12.49 8.80 0.29
C GLU A 36 -13.48 9.57 1.17
N GLN A 37 -13.15 9.78 2.45
CA GLN A 37 -14.01 10.47 3.43
C GLN A 37 -13.76 11.98 3.47
N LEU A 38 -12.56 12.42 3.09
CA LEU A 38 -12.14 13.82 3.18
C LEU A 38 -12.41 14.62 1.91
N GLY A 39 -12.67 13.94 0.78
CA GLY A 39 -12.91 14.59 -0.50
C GLY A 39 -14.28 15.26 -0.57
N SER A 40 -14.34 16.45 -1.17
CA SER A 40 -15.60 17.12 -1.54
C SER A 40 -16.26 16.53 -2.79
N GLY A 41 -15.70 15.46 -3.37
CA GLY A 41 -16.18 14.76 -4.56
C GLY A 41 -15.88 13.26 -4.50
N SER A 42 -16.33 12.52 -5.51
CA SER A 42 -16.16 11.07 -5.58
C SER A 42 -14.69 10.65 -5.71
N PHE A 43 -14.23 9.77 -4.83
CA PHE A 43 -12.94 9.11 -4.98
C PHE A 43 -12.95 8.21 -6.23
N VAL A 44 -11.89 8.25 -7.04
CA VAL A 44 -11.74 7.37 -8.21
C VAL A 44 -11.10 6.05 -7.75
N PRO A 45 -11.83 4.93 -7.78
CA PRO A 45 -11.31 3.65 -7.31
C PRO A 45 -10.24 3.07 -8.25
N ASN A 46 -9.39 2.17 -7.73
CA ASN A 46 -8.28 1.59 -8.49
C ASN A 46 -8.24 0.07 -8.35
N ASP A 47 -8.06 -0.62 -9.49
CA ASP A 47 -7.75 -2.04 -9.51
C ASP A 47 -6.25 -2.26 -9.29
N VAL A 48 -5.91 -3.23 -8.45
CA VAL A 48 -4.51 -3.62 -8.18
C VAL A 48 -4.41 -5.13 -8.18
N ARG A 49 -3.46 -5.66 -8.96
CA ARG A 49 -3.16 -7.10 -8.99
C ARG A 49 -1.65 -7.29 -8.96
N LEU A 50 -1.18 -8.05 -7.98
CA LEU A 50 0.20 -8.43 -7.79
C LEU A 50 0.27 -9.92 -7.43
N ASP A 51 1.30 -10.59 -7.90
CA ASP A 51 1.58 -11.98 -7.54
C ASP A 51 3.09 -12.14 -7.37
N SER A 52 3.51 -12.57 -6.18
CA SER A 52 4.94 -12.69 -5.88
C SER A 52 5.61 -13.85 -6.61
N GLU A 53 4.85 -14.84 -7.12
CA GLU A 53 5.38 -15.87 -8.02
C GLU A 53 5.62 -15.29 -9.42
N GLY A 54 4.86 -14.27 -9.81
CA GLY A 54 4.94 -13.64 -11.12
C GLY A 54 4.29 -14.46 -12.23
N GLU A 55 3.50 -15.48 -11.88
CA GLU A 55 2.87 -16.39 -12.84
C GLU A 55 1.55 -15.82 -13.37
N ALA A 56 0.68 -15.35 -12.47
CA ALA A 56 -0.63 -14.82 -12.83
C ALA A 56 -0.59 -13.32 -13.14
N THR A 57 0.16 -12.55 -12.35
CA THR A 57 0.33 -11.09 -12.52
C THR A 57 1.74 -10.66 -12.11
N PRO A 58 2.21 -9.44 -12.46
CA PRO A 58 3.56 -9.02 -12.13
C PRO A 58 3.81 -8.95 -10.61
N ARG A 59 5.01 -9.32 -10.18
CA ARG A 59 5.49 -9.10 -8.80
C ARG A 59 5.80 -7.63 -8.47
N LEU A 60 5.89 -6.77 -9.48
CA LEU A 60 6.28 -5.36 -9.37
C LEU A 60 5.33 -4.50 -10.20
N MET A 61 4.71 -3.52 -9.56
CA MET A 61 3.92 -2.48 -10.22
C MET A 61 4.72 -1.18 -10.20
N VAL A 62 4.99 -0.63 -11.39
CA VAL A 62 5.63 0.68 -11.54
C VAL A 62 4.54 1.71 -11.86
N ILE A 63 4.32 2.65 -10.94
CA ILE A 63 3.31 3.69 -11.09
C ILE A 63 4.00 4.99 -11.52
N THR A 64 3.78 5.41 -12.76
CA THR A 64 4.29 6.66 -13.33
C THR A 64 3.16 7.67 -13.53
N GLY A 65 3.51 8.94 -13.75
CA GLY A 65 2.55 10.02 -13.96
C GLY A 65 2.97 11.32 -13.28
N PRO A 66 2.27 12.43 -13.55
CA PRO A 66 2.62 13.74 -13.00
C PRO A 66 2.53 13.76 -11.46
N ASN A 67 3.22 14.72 -10.85
CA ASN A 67 3.03 14.98 -9.41
C ASN A 67 1.56 15.30 -9.14
N MET A 68 1.07 14.89 -7.97
CA MET A 68 -0.35 15.05 -7.55
C MET A 68 -1.37 14.20 -8.33
N ALA A 69 -0.94 13.29 -9.21
CA ALA A 69 -1.82 12.32 -9.89
C ALA A 69 -2.36 11.18 -9.00
N GLY A 70 -2.19 11.25 -7.68
CA GLY A 70 -2.67 10.22 -6.76
C GLY A 70 -1.79 8.96 -6.64
N LYS A 71 -0.58 8.94 -7.21
CA LYS A 71 0.33 7.77 -7.15
C LYS A 71 0.58 7.28 -5.71
N SER A 72 0.94 8.21 -4.81
CA SER A 72 1.14 7.93 -3.39
C SER A 72 -0.14 7.45 -2.71
N THR A 73 -1.31 7.93 -3.16
CA THR A 73 -2.61 7.49 -2.66
C THR A 73 -2.87 6.03 -3.01
N VAL A 74 -2.63 5.61 -4.25
CA VAL A 74 -2.77 4.21 -4.67
C VAL A 74 -1.83 3.30 -3.88
N MET A 75 -0.57 3.70 -3.75
CA MET A 75 0.44 2.95 -2.99
C MET A 75 0.05 2.74 -1.52
N ARG A 76 -0.37 3.82 -0.83
CA ARG A 76 -0.81 3.73 0.57
C ARG A 76 -2.12 2.97 0.73
N GLN A 77 -3.03 3.10 -0.23
CA GLN A 77 -4.29 2.35 -0.25
C GLN A 77 -4.05 0.85 -0.23
N VAL A 78 -3.13 0.34 -1.05
CA VAL A 78 -2.79 -1.10 -1.09
C VAL A 78 -2.24 -1.57 0.26
N ALA A 79 -1.32 -0.81 0.85
CA ALA A 79 -0.78 -1.14 2.18
C ALA A 79 -1.87 -1.16 3.27
N LEU A 80 -2.78 -0.19 3.27
CA LEU A 80 -3.89 -0.12 4.22
C LEU A 80 -4.88 -1.26 4.03
N ALA A 81 -5.16 -1.67 2.79
CA ALA A 81 -6.02 -2.81 2.50
C ALA A 81 -5.46 -4.12 3.10
N ALA A 82 -4.16 -4.37 2.93
CA ALA A 82 -3.49 -5.54 3.52
C ALA A 82 -3.55 -5.53 5.06
N ILE A 83 -3.28 -4.37 5.68
CA ILE A 83 -3.34 -4.20 7.14
C ILE A 83 -4.76 -4.43 7.66
N LEU A 84 -5.77 -3.85 7.03
CA LEU A 84 -7.18 -4.02 7.41
C LEU A 84 -7.61 -5.48 7.32
N ALA A 85 -7.28 -6.16 6.21
CA ALA A 85 -7.62 -7.56 6.01
C ALA A 85 -7.03 -8.45 7.10
N GLN A 86 -5.72 -8.32 7.38
CA GLN A 86 -5.05 -9.11 8.42
C GLN A 86 -5.38 -8.70 9.87
N ALA A 87 -5.94 -7.50 10.07
CA ALA A 87 -6.54 -7.10 11.34
C ALA A 87 -7.95 -7.69 11.56
N GLY A 88 -8.50 -8.43 10.58
CA GLY A 88 -9.86 -8.99 10.64
C GLY A 88 -10.96 -7.98 10.31
N SER A 89 -10.62 -6.89 9.61
CA SER A 89 -11.57 -5.88 9.13
C SER A 89 -12.03 -6.18 7.70
N PHE A 90 -13.16 -5.58 7.32
CA PHE A 90 -13.56 -5.41 5.93
C PHE A 90 -12.64 -4.36 5.26
N VAL A 91 -12.54 -4.43 3.94
CA VAL A 91 -11.61 -3.63 3.12
C VAL A 91 -12.39 -2.69 2.18
N PRO A 92 -11.91 -1.45 1.95
CA PRO A 92 -12.51 -0.49 1.01
C PRO A 92 -12.29 -0.90 -0.46
N ALA A 93 -13.07 -1.86 -0.95
CA ALA A 93 -13.02 -2.38 -2.32
C ALA A 93 -14.39 -2.94 -2.72
N THR A 94 -14.58 -3.35 -3.98
CA THR A 94 -15.74 -4.17 -4.39
C THR A 94 -15.43 -5.66 -4.33
N GLU A 95 -14.18 -6.05 -4.55
CA GLU A 95 -13.66 -7.41 -4.34
C GLU A 95 -12.23 -7.32 -3.79
N ALA A 96 -11.86 -8.20 -2.86
CA ALA A 96 -10.52 -8.23 -2.29
C ALA A 96 -10.09 -9.68 -2.00
N ARG A 97 -8.95 -10.08 -2.55
CA ARG A 97 -8.25 -11.32 -2.25
C ARG A 97 -6.82 -11.02 -1.87
N LEU A 98 -6.33 -11.56 -0.76
CA LEU A 98 -4.99 -11.29 -0.26
C LEU A 98 -4.38 -12.53 0.39
N GLY A 99 -3.29 -13.02 -0.18
CA GLY A 99 -2.40 -13.94 0.51
C GLY A 99 -1.78 -13.29 1.74
N VAL A 100 -1.64 -14.02 2.85
CA VAL A 100 -1.07 -13.48 4.08
C VAL A 100 0.35 -12.94 3.83
N VAL A 101 0.53 -11.65 4.12
CA VAL A 101 1.81 -10.95 4.11
C VAL A 101 2.46 -11.01 5.49
N ASP A 102 3.77 -11.22 5.50
CA ASP A 102 4.54 -11.32 6.75
C ASP A 102 4.94 -9.95 7.30
N ARG A 103 5.21 -8.99 6.40
CA ARG A 103 5.62 -7.62 6.71
C ARG A 103 5.15 -6.66 5.61
N VAL A 104 4.81 -5.44 6.02
CA VAL A 104 4.58 -4.31 5.13
C VAL A 104 5.75 -3.35 5.30
N PHE A 105 6.56 -3.20 4.27
CA PHE A 105 7.63 -2.21 4.22
C PHE A 105 7.15 -0.99 3.46
N THR A 106 7.43 0.19 4.00
CA THR A 106 7.14 1.44 3.32
C THR A 106 8.39 2.31 3.30
N ARG A 107 8.60 2.95 2.15
CA ARG A 107 9.45 4.13 2.05
C ARG A 107 8.58 5.19 1.41
N VAL A 108 8.13 6.13 2.21
CA VAL A 108 7.30 7.23 1.76
C VAL A 108 8.03 8.50 2.13
N GLY A 109 8.42 9.29 1.14
CA GLY A 109 9.28 10.46 1.33
C GLY A 109 8.84 11.30 2.53
N ALA A 110 9.65 11.30 3.59
CA ALA A 110 9.48 12.22 4.69
C ALA A 110 9.89 13.61 4.20
N ARG A 111 9.01 14.61 4.43
CA ARG A 111 9.44 16.00 4.32
C ARG A 111 10.39 16.27 5.47
N ASP A 112 11.62 16.62 5.13
CA ASP A 112 12.62 17.30 5.95
C ASP A 112 12.73 16.81 7.39
N ASP A 113 13.54 15.77 7.60
CA ASP A 113 14.28 15.66 8.85
C ASP A 113 15.74 15.99 8.56
N LEU A 114 16.04 17.29 8.61
CA LEU A 114 17.40 17.86 8.58
C LEU A 114 18.13 17.66 9.92
N ALA A 115 17.61 16.82 10.81
CA ALA A 115 18.25 16.49 12.08
C ALA A 115 19.31 15.39 11.88
N GLU A 116 20.45 15.53 12.56
CA GLU A 116 21.55 14.56 12.72
C GLU A 116 22.78 14.65 11.79
N GLY A 117 22.88 15.60 10.86
CA GLY A 117 24.11 15.80 10.07
C GLY A 117 24.43 14.64 9.10
N GLN A 118 23.44 13.80 8.81
CA GLN A 118 23.51 12.75 7.80
C GLN A 118 22.90 13.25 6.48
N SER A 119 23.51 12.91 5.35
CA SER A 119 22.93 13.21 4.03
C SER A 119 21.58 12.50 3.87
N THR A 120 20.57 13.20 3.35
CA THR A 120 19.26 12.61 2.99
C THR A 120 19.43 11.36 2.13
N PHE A 121 20.38 11.36 1.20
CA PHE A 121 20.69 10.17 0.39
C PHE A 121 21.20 9.00 1.23
N MET A 122 22.04 9.24 2.25
CA MET A 122 22.52 8.18 3.12
C MET A 122 21.38 7.56 3.95
N VAL A 123 20.44 8.39 4.43
CA VAL A 123 19.24 7.92 5.13
C VAL A 123 18.40 7.07 4.18
N GLU A 124 18.15 7.54 2.95
CA GLU A 124 17.41 6.81 1.92
C GLU A 124 18.06 5.44 1.60
N MET A 125 19.38 5.40 1.47
CA MET A 125 20.10 4.15 1.20
C MET A 125 20.07 3.19 2.38
N ARG A 126 20.10 3.69 3.62
CA ARG A 126 19.97 2.85 4.83
C ARG A 126 18.58 2.25 4.95
N GLU A 127 17.53 3.02 4.66
CA GLU A 127 16.15 2.53 4.60
C GLU A 127 15.98 1.46 3.53
N ALA A 128 16.43 1.73 2.29
CA ALA A 128 16.38 0.77 1.20
C ALA A 128 17.13 -0.53 1.56
N ALA A 129 18.33 -0.42 2.14
CA ALA A 129 19.09 -1.58 2.58
C ALA A 129 18.40 -2.35 3.72
N SER A 130 17.68 -1.66 4.61
CA SER A 130 16.87 -2.29 5.65
C SER A 130 15.71 -3.10 5.06
N ILE A 131 14.99 -2.52 4.11
CA ILE A 131 13.90 -3.19 3.38
C ILE A 131 14.45 -4.44 2.67
N LEU A 132 15.55 -4.31 1.93
CA LEU A 132 16.15 -5.44 1.20
C LEU A 132 16.61 -6.58 2.11
N ARG A 133 17.15 -6.27 3.30
CA ARG A 133 17.56 -7.30 4.27
C ARG A 133 16.39 -7.97 4.98
N GLY A 134 15.27 -7.26 5.17
CA GLY A 134 14.12 -7.75 5.92
C GLY A 134 13.00 -8.35 5.08
N ALA A 135 12.93 -8.00 3.79
CA ALA A 135 11.88 -8.46 2.91
C ALA A 135 12.02 -9.95 2.57
N THR A 136 10.90 -10.65 2.59
CA THR A 136 10.78 -12.04 2.15
C THR A 136 9.88 -12.11 0.92
N ARG A 137 9.67 -13.33 0.39
CA ARG A 137 8.71 -13.57 -0.70
C ARG A 137 7.25 -13.27 -0.33
N ARG A 138 6.93 -13.13 0.98
CA ARG A 138 5.59 -12.76 1.48
C ARG A 138 5.48 -11.29 1.89
N SER A 139 6.54 -10.50 1.70
CA SER A 139 6.52 -9.10 2.13
C SER A 139 5.89 -8.20 1.08
N LEU A 140 5.01 -7.30 1.52
CA LEU A 140 4.51 -6.21 0.69
C LEU A 140 5.46 -5.02 0.83
N VAL A 141 6.04 -4.55 -0.28
CA VAL A 141 6.95 -3.41 -0.29
C VAL A 141 6.34 -2.27 -1.09
N VAL A 142 6.23 -1.10 -0.46
CA VAL A 142 5.70 0.12 -1.06
C VAL A 142 6.77 1.20 -1.06
N LEU A 143 7.22 1.61 -2.25
CA LEU A 143 8.27 2.60 -2.44
C LEU A 143 7.73 3.82 -3.18
N ASP A 144 7.72 4.97 -2.53
CA ASP A 144 7.35 6.26 -3.12
C ASP A 144 8.60 7.16 -3.21
N GLU A 145 8.77 7.86 -4.34
CA GLU A 145 9.82 8.87 -4.63
C GLU A 145 11.30 8.44 -4.51
N VAL A 146 11.67 7.17 -4.73
CA VAL A 146 13.09 6.72 -4.58
C VAL A 146 13.99 7.45 -5.59
N GLY A 147 15.12 8.01 -5.14
CA GLY A 147 16.14 8.62 -6.01
C GLY A 147 15.99 10.11 -6.30
N ARG A 148 15.24 10.87 -5.49
CA ARG A 148 15.18 12.35 -5.62
C ARG A 148 16.49 13.07 -5.29
N GLY A 149 17.40 12.43 -4.55
CA GLY A 149 18.59 13.07 -3.97
C GLY A 149 19.87 13.06 -4.80
N THR A 150 19.87 12.56 -6.04
CA THR A 150 21.07 12.50 -6.89
C THR A 150 20.94 13.42 -8.09
N SER A 151 21.91 14.32 -8.29
CA SER A 151 22.04 15.12 -9.50
C SER A 151 21.94 14.24 -10.75
N THR A 152 21.06 14.63 -11.67
CA THR A 152 21.11 14.27 -13.09
C THR A 152 22.33 14.87 -13.77
#